data_AF-A0A1N6X0V5-F1
#
_entry.id   AF-A0A1N6X0V5-F1
#
_cell.length_a   1.000
_cell.length_b   1.000
_cell.length_c   1.000
_cell.angle_alpha   90.00
_cell.angle_beta   90.00
_cell.angle_gamma   90.00
#
_symmetry.space_group_name_H-M   'P 1'
#
loop_
_entity.id
_entity.type
_entity.pdbx_description
1 polymer ?
#
loop_
_entity_poly.entity_id
_entity_poly.type
_entity_poly.pdbx_seq_one_letter_code
_entity_poly.pdbx_strand_id
1 'polypeptide(L)'
;MKIMASVPVRKVQLVGASTFECEWIECEVVGLARWRADRHRPRYYYQAFVLKPVELHPEAPNGAAYIDAALFQVNVCRRKNSRWKPPVFPAGKGHVWLKDGYGTR
;
A
#
# COMPACT_ATOMS: atom_id res chain seq x y z
N MET A 1 -2.69 8.05 -10.04
CA MET A 1 -3.67 8.35 -8.96
C MET A 1 -2.91 8.51 -7.65
N LYS A 2 -3.33 9.34 -6.70
CA LYS A 2 -2.57 9.60 -5.46
C LYS A 2 -3.37 9.26 -4.21
N ILE A 3 -2.67 8.86 -3.15
CA ILE A 3 -3.24 8.60 -1.81
C ILE A 3 -2.33 9.18 -0.73
N MET A 4 -2.91 9.51 0.42
CA MET A 4 -2.17 9.68 1.67
C MET A 4 -1.93 8.32 2.30
N ALA A 5 -0.68 7.94 2.50
CA ALA A 5 -0.28 6.67 3.10
C ALA A 5 0.62 6.90 4.32
N SER A 6 0.58 5.96 5.27
CA SER A 6 1.48 5.96 6.41
C SER A 6 2.78 5.30 5.98
N VAL A 7 3.87 6.06 5.96
CA VAL A 7 5.20 5.63 5.50
C VAL A 7 6.14 5.60 6.70
N PRO A 8 6.82 4.49 6.99
CA PRO A 8 7.80 4.43 8.06
C PRO A 8 9.04 5.23 7.66
N VAL A 9 9.35 6.27 8.43
CA VAL A 9 10.47 7.21 8.13
C VAL A 9 11.62 7.06 9.12
N ARG A 10 11.35 6.55 10.32
CA ARG A 10 12.35 6.41 11.39
C ARG A 10 12.16 5.12 12.18
N LYS A 11 13.23 4.34 12.38
CA LYS A 11 13.21 3.20 13.30
C LYS A 11 13.30 3.69 14.75
N VAL A 12 12.40 3.19 15.59
CA VAL A 12 12.35 3.48 17.02
C VAL A 12 12.68 2.20 17.79
N GLN A 13 13.73 2.27 18.61
CA GLN A 13 14.09 1.17 19.50
C GLN A 13 13.32 1.32 20.81
N LEU A 14 12.57 0.28 21.16
CA LEU A 14 11.89 0.10 22.44
C LEU A 14 12.67 -0.94 23.26
N VAL A 15 12.36 -1.04 24.55
CA VAL A 15 12.93 -2.08 25.41
C VAL A 15 12.44 -3.46 24.90
N GLY A 16 13.36 -4.26 24.35
CA GLY A 16 13.08 -5.61 23.83
C GLY A 16 12.43 -5.69 22.44
N ALA A 17 12.18 -4.56 21.76
CA ALA A 17 11.56 -4.54 20.44
C ALA A 17 11.96 -3.31 19.61
N SER A 18 11.77 -3.35 18.30
CA SER A 18 11.85 -2.16 17.45
C SER A 18 10.54 -1.95 16.69
N THR A 19 10.15 -0.69 16.51
CA THR A 19 9.03 -0.28 15.67
C THR A 19 9.48 0.81 14.70
N PHE A 20 8.54 1.36 13.92
CA PHE A 20 8.77 2.53 13.09
C PHE A 20 7.84 3.66 13.50
N GLU A 21 8.38 4.87 13.53
CA GLU A 21 7.59 6.08 13.44
C GLU A 21 7.23 6.32 11.96
N CYS A 22 5.97 6.65 11.73
CA CYS A 22 5.44 6.82 10.39
C CYS A 22 4.89 8.23 10.18
N GLU A 23 5.11 8.75 8.98
CA GLU A 23 4.51 10.01 8.52
C GLU A 23 3.42 9.76 7.48
N TRP A 24 2.51 10.72 7.34
CA TRP A 24 1.49 10.69 6.30
C TRP A 24 2.01 11.41 5.06
N ILE A 25 2.36 10.63 4.04
CA ILE A 25 2.96 11.14 2.80
C ILE A 25 2.00 10.90 1.63
N GLU A 26 1.98 11.83 0.69
CA GLU A 26 1.27 11.65 -0.57
C GLU A 26 2.07 10.71 -1.49
N CYS A 27 1.48 9.60 -1.90
CA CYS A 27 2.13 8.59 -2.72
C CYS A 27 1.43 8.44 -4.06
N GLU A 28 2.21 8.36 -5.15
CA GLU A 28 1.68 7.93 -6.44
C GLU A 28 1.43 6.42 -6.42
N VAL A 29 0.17 6.05 -6.64
CA VAL A 29 -0.25 4.66 -6.77
C VAL A 29 -0.06 4.21 -8.20
N VAL A 30 0.74 3.16 -8.36
CA VAL A 30 1.01 2.46 -9.62
C VAL A 30 0.32 1.10 -9.69
N GLY A 31 -0.27 0.63 -8.59
CA GLY A 31 -1.00 -0.61 -8.53
C GLY A 31 -1.87 -0.72 -7.29
N LEU A 32 -2.82 -1.65 -7.30
CA LEU A 32 -3.75 -1.83 -6.22
C LEU A 32 -4.15 -3.31 -6.11
N ALA A 33 -3.84 -3.92 -4.97
CA ALA A 33 -4.38 -5.20 -4.56
C ALA A 33 -5.67 -4.97 -3.77
N ARG A 34 -6.72 -5.72 -4.11
CA ARG A 34 -7.99 -5.77 -3.40
C ARG A 34 -8.20 -7.17 -2.84
N TRP A 35 -8.52 -7.29 -1.56
CA TRP A 35 -9.01 -8.55 -0.97
C TRP A 35 -10.31 -8.36 -0.23
N ARG A 36 -11.10 -9.42 -0.19
CA ARG A 36 -12.38 -9.44 0.51
C ARG A 36 -12.10 -9.43 2.02
N ALA A 37 -12.71 -8.48 2.72
CA ALA A 37 -12.53 -8.31 4.16
C ALA A 37 -13.22 -9.41 4.98
N ASP A 38 -14.35 -9.90 4.48
CA ASP A 38 -15.21 -10.84 5.17
C ASP A 38 -15.97 -11.70 4.14
N ARG A 39 -16.22 -12.96 4.46
CA ARG A 39 -17.02 -13.88 3.65
C ARG A 39 -18.49 -13.45 3.54
N HIS A 40 -18.99 -12.65 4.48
CA HIS A 40 -20.41 -12.29 4.55
C HIS A 40 -20.72 -10.90 3.97
N ARG A 41 -19.89 -9.89 4.22
CA ARG A 41 -20.12 -8.51 3.72
C ARG A 41 -19.32 -8.23 2.44
N PRO A 42 -19.85 -7.46 1.47
CA PRO A 42 -19.09 -7.02 0.29
C PRO A 42 -18.14 -5.86 0.65
N ARG A 43 -17.36 -6.03 1.72
CA ARG A 43 -16.35 -5.08 2.14
C ARG A 43 -15.00 -5.55 1.61
N TYR A 44 -14.23 -4.61 1.09
CA TYR A 44 -12.90 -4.86 0.56
C TYR A 44 -11.87 -3.99 1.26
N TYR A 45 -10.71 -4.58 1.50
CA TYR A 45 -9.50 -3.86 1.86
C TYR A 45 -8.63 -3.68 0.62
N TYR A 46 -7.79 -2.66 0.65
CA TYR A 46 -6.93 -2.29 -0.46
C TYR A 46 -5.50 -2.06 0.04
N GLN A 47 -4.52 -2.66 -0.64
CA GLN A 47 -3.12 -2.27 -0.58
C GLN A 47 -2.76 -1.61 -1.89
N ALA A 48 -2.20 -0.42 -1.81
CA ALA A 48 -1.62 0.25 -2.96
C ALA A 48 -0.16 -0.14 -3.10
N PHE A 49 0.25 -0.41 -4.33
CA PHE A 49 1.63 -0.39 -4.74
C PHE A 49 1.95 1.03 -5.17
N VAL A 50 2.95 1.62 -4.54
CA VAL A 50 3.40 2.99 -4.78
C VAL A 50 4.87 2.98 -5.17
N LEU A 51 5.32 4.03 -5.86
CA LEU A 51 6.76 4.25 -6.00
C LEU A 51 7.38 4.38 -4.61
N LYS A 52 8.55 3.77 -4.40
CA LYS A 52 9.25 3.84 -3.11
C LYS A 52 9.43 5.30 -2.69
N PRO A 53 8.83 5.74 -1.57
CA PRO A 53 9.00 7.11 -1.08
C PRO A 53 10.47 7.36 -0.74
N VAL A 54 10.96 8.58 -0.99
CA VAL A 54 12.36 8.96 -0.66
C VAL A 54 12.58 8.93 0.85
N GLU A 55 11.52 9.24 1.60
CA GLU A 55 11.48 9.30 3.06
C GLU A 55 11.38 7.91 3.71
N LEU A 56 11.19 6.84 2.92
CA LEU A 56 11.06 5.50 3.46
C LEU A 56 12.35 5.08 4.18
N HIS A 57 12.23 4.68 5.44
CA HIS A 57 13.36 4.19 6.21
C HIS A 57 14.00 2.98 5.50
N PRO A 58 15.34 2.90 5.36
CA PRO A 58 16.00 1.85 4.59
C PRO A 58 15.70 0.41 5.06
N GLU A 59 15.52 0.24 6.37
CA GLU A 59 15.17 -1.06 6.99
C GLU A 59 13.66 -1.35 7.00
N ALA A 60 12.82 -0.46 6.46
CA ALA A 60 11.38 -0.72 6.40
C ALA A 60 11.14 -1.96 5.51
N PRO A 61 10.32 -2.93 5.97
CA PRO A 61 10.08 -4.13 5.21
C PRO A 61 9.37 -3.79 3.89
N ASN A 62 9.94 -4.25 2.78
CA ASN A 62 9.32 -4.11 1.46
C ASN A 62 8.10 -5.04 1.40
N GLY A 63 6.88 -4.49 1.48
CA GLY A 63 5.66 -5.28 1.30
C GLY A 63 5.45 -5.81 -0.14
N ALA A 64 6.22 -5.31 -1.12
CA ALA A 64 6.03 -5.61 -2.55
C ALA A 64 7.08 -6.59 -3.12
N ALA A 65 7.67 -7.46 -2.31
CA ALA A 65 8.76 -8.38 -2.71
C ALA A 65 8.49 -9.23 -3.97
N TYR A 66 7.23 -9.34 -4.40
CA TYR A 66 6.78 -10.18 -5.53
C TYR A 66 6.44 -9.44 -6.83
N ILE A 67 6.51 -8.10 -6.88
CA ILE A 67 6.13 -7.33 -8.09
C ILE A 67 7.35 -6.63 -8.69
N ASP A 68 7.96 -5.70 -7.96
CA ASP A 68 9.12 -4.95 -8.42
C ASP A 68 9.82 -4.33 -7.18
N ALA A 69 11.16 -4.37 -7.16
CA ALA A 69 11.98 -3.82 -6.07
C ALA A 69 11.86 -2.29 -5.94
N ALA A 70 11.44 -1.60 -7.01
CA ALA A 70 11.18 -0.16 -7.00
C ALA A 70 9.83 0.21 -6.33
N LEU A 71 8.98 -0.78 -6.04
CA LEU A 71 7.66 -0.55 -5.49
C LEU A 71 7.62 -0.82 -3.99
N PHE A 72 6.82 -0.02 -3.31
CA PHE A 72 6.52 -0.15 -1.91
C PHE A 72 5.02 -0.39 -1.73
N GLN A 73 4.65 -1.24 -0.78
CA GLN A 73 3.24 -1.57 -0.54
C GLN A 73 2.74 -0.83 0.70
N VAL A 74 1.62 -0.14 0.56
CA VAL A 74 0.98 0.61 1.65
C VAL A 74 -0.49 0.25 1.78
N ASN A 75 -0.98 0.19 3.01
CA ASN A 75 -2.41 0.02 3.26
C ASN A 75 -3.16 1.32 2.95
N VAL A 76 -4.27 1.22 2.23
CA VAL A 76 -5.11 2.40 1.94
C VAL A 76 -5.99 2.72 3.15
N CYS A 77 -5.63 3.79 3.87
CA CYS A 77 -6.46 4.30 4.96
C CYS A 77 -7.63 5.12 4.42
N ARG A 78 -8.84 4.54 4.41
CA ARG A 78 -10.06 5.21 3.89
C ARG A 78 -10.40 6.52 4.58
N ARG A 79 -10.10 6.66 5.88
CA ARG A 79 -10.33 7.92 6.63
C ARG A 79 -9.46 9.06 6.12
N LYS A 80 -8.20 8.78 5.80
CA LYS A 80 -7.25 9.75 5.22
C LYS A 80 -7.47 9.97 3.72
N ASN A 81 -8.22 9.08 3.06
CA ASN A 81 -8.47 9.07 1.63
C ASN A 81 -9.98 9.03 1.32
N SER A 82 -10.77 9.90 1.96
CA SER A 82 -12.25 9.84 1.90
C SER A 82 -12.81 10.09 0.49
N ARG A 83 -12.14 10.95 -0.29
CA ARG A 83 -12.52 11.28 -1.68
C ARG A 83 -11.94 10.32 -2.72
N TRP A 84 -11.00 9.47 -2.31
CA TRP A 84 -10.35 8.54 -3.21
C TRP A 84 -11.28 7.36 -3.54
N LYS A 85 -11.37 7.04 -4.83
CA LYS A 85 -12.12 5.90 -5.34
C LYS A 85 -11.13 4.90 -5.97
N PRO A 86 -11.22 3.61 -5.65
CA PRO A 86 -10.43 2.60 -6.34
C PRO A 86 -10.85 2.51 -7.81
N PRO A 87 -9.97 2.00 -8.70
CA PRO A 87 -10.36 1.61 -10.04
C PRO A 87 -11.46 0.54 -10.01
N VAL A 88 -12.12 0.37 -11.15
CA VAL A 88 -13.13 -0.69 -11.31
C VAL A 88 -12.40 -2.04 -11.34
N PHE A 89 -12.82 -2.93 -10.44
CA PHE A 89 -12.32 -4.29 -10.36
C PHE A 89 -13.38 -5.26 -10.87
N PRO A 90 -13.01 -6.35 -11.56
CA PRO A 90 -13.94 -7.40 -11.91
C PRO A 90 -14.72 -7.92 -10.69
N ALA A 91 -15.95 -8.38 -10.92
CA ALA A 91 -16.74 -9.04 -9.90
C ALA A 91 -16.07 -10.36 -9.49
N GLY A 92 -16.00 -10.66 -8.19
CA GLY A 92 -15.37 -11.87 -7.68
C GLY A 92 -14.18 -11.63 -6.75
N LYS A 93 -13.38 -12.69 -6.52
CA LYS A 93 -12.31 -12.82 -5.52
C LYS A 93 -11.22 -11.75 -5.65
N GLY A 94 -10.20 -11.82 -4.77
CA GLY A 94 -9.10 -10.87 -4.73
C GLY A 94 -8.48 -10.62 -6.10
N HIS A 95 -8.12 -9.37 -6.37
CA HIS A 95 -7.60 -8.94 -7.66
C HIS A 95 -6.46 -7.95 -7.46
N VAL A 96 -5.47 -8.04 -8.33
CA VAL A 96 -4.37 -7.07 -8.42
C VAL A 96 -4.54 -6.31 -9.72
N TRP A 97 -4.64 -4.99 -9.61
CA TRP A 97 -4.59 -4.08 -10.74
C TRP A 97 -3.22 -3.40 -10.76
N LEU A 98 -2.59 -3.28 -11.92
CA LEU A 98 -1.36 -2.51 -12.11
C LEU A 98 -1.58 -1.50 -13.23
N LYS A 99 -0.97 -0.33 -13.10
CA LYS A 99 -0.91 0.69 -14.16
C LYS A 99 0.01 0.17 -15.27
N ASP A 100 -0.30 0.50 -16.51
CA ASP A 100 0.52 0.11 -17.67
C ASP A 100 2.00 0.46 -17.45
N GLY A 101 2.89 -0.48 -17.80
CA GLY A 101 4.33 -0.38 -17.55
C GLY A 101 4.80 -0.99 -16.22
N TYR A 102 3.89 -1.44 -15.35
CA TYR A 102 4.20 -2.18 -14.12
C TYR A 102 3.58 -3.58 -14.19
N GLY A 103 4.35 -4.63 -13.93
CA GLY A 103 3.93 -6.03 -14.08
C GLY A 103 4.88 -7.00 -13.38
N THR A 104 4.41 -8.21 -13.08
CA THR A 104 5.28 -9.30 -12.64
C THR A 104 6.28 -9.60 -13.76
N ARG A 105 7.58 -9.43 -13.49
CA ARG A 105 8.65 -9.96 -14.35
C ARG A 105 8.67 -11.49 -14.30
#